data_AF-A0A6H0T7E6-F1
#
_entry.id   AF-A0A6H0T7E6-F1
#
_cell.length_a   1.000
_cell.length_b   1.000
_cell.length_c   1.000
_cell.angle_alpha   90.00
_cell.angle_beta   90.00
_cell.angle_gamma   90.00
#
_symmetry.space_group_name_H-M   'P 1'
#
loop_
_entity.id
_entity.type
_entity.pdbx_description
1 polymer ?
#
loop_
_entity_poly.entity_id
_entity_poly.type
_entity_poly.pdbx_seq_one_letter_code
_entity_poly.pdbx_strand_id
1 'polypeptide(L)'
;MSNSPEQPSLSRRGFLRGHFLNALKDEKTKLQGSDALRPPWANLATFLDKCTACNQCVLACETQVLVQGAGGYPEVDFSRGECSFCQKCVDVCPEPIFLPVSEAPWQHKVEIQANCLAQSQIECRSCEDNCESRAIIFRRHLGGIAMPSLDLEACNGCGACIRGCPTGAIRVLRA
;
A
#
# COMPACT_ATOMS: atom_id res chain seq x y z
N MET A 1 -18.45 35.62 -19.19
CA MET A 1 -17.45 35.00 -20.06
C MET A 1 -16.17 34.85 -19.25
N SER A 2 -15.81 33.58 -19.05
CA SER A 2 -14.68 32.99 -18.34
C SER A 2 -13.37 33.80 -18.24
N ASN A 3 -12.92 34.00 -17.00
CA ASN A 3 -11.52 34.25 -16.64
C ASN A 3 -10.69 33.00 -16.98
N SER A 4 -9.63 33.15 -17.78
CA SER A 4 -8.64 32.09 -18.03
C SER A 4 -7.47 32.23 -17.05
N PRO A 5 -6.91 31.12 -16.53
CA PRO A 5 -5.82 31.17 -15.56
C PRO A 5 -4.49 31.53 -16.23
N GLU A 6 -3.76 32.43 -15.57
CA GLU A 6 -2.45 32.95 -15.94
C GLU A 6 -1.38 31.84 -15.85
N GLN A 7 -0.73 31.51 -16.97
CA GLN A 7 0.34 30.52 -17.01
C GLN A 7 1.68 31.12 -16.52
N PRO A 8 2.47 30.40 -15.71
CA PRO A 8 3.74 30.90 -15.20
C PRO A 8 4.76 31.06 -16.33
N SER A 9 5.22 32.29 -16.57
CA SER A 9 6.23 32.58 -17.57
C SER A 9 7.63 32.12 -17.11
N LEU A 10 8.17 31.11 -17.78
CA LEU A 10 9.50 30.56 -17.49
C LEU A 10 10.59 31.32 -18.24
N SER A 11 11.54 31.89 -17.50
CA SER A 11 12.72 32.58 -18.03
C SER A 11 13.66 31.61 -18.76
N ARG A 12 14.12 31.99 -19.96
CA ARG A 12 15.09 31.23 -20.79
C ARG A 12 16.38 30.85 -20.06
N ARG A 13 16.75 31.56 -18.99
CA ARG A 13 17.94 31.26 -18.18
C ARG A 13 17.75 30.07 -17.23
N GLY A 14 16.52 29.70 -16.87
CA GLY A 14 16.24 28.56 -15.98
C GLY A 14 16.38 27.19 -16.67
N PHE A 15 16.23 27.14 -17.99
CA PHE A 15 16.27 25.91 -18.79
C PHE A 15 17.67 25.28 -18.83
N LEU A 16 18.73 26.09 -18.91
CA LEU A 16 20.12 25.61 -19.02
C LEU A 16 20.75 25.15 -17.70
N ARG A 17 20.09 25.37 -16.56
CA ARG A 17 20.59 25.01 -15.21
C ARG A 17 19.92 23.78 -14.59
N GLY A 18 19.11 23.03 -15.34
CA GLY A 18 18.44 21.82 -14.83
C GLY A 18 17.31 22.08 -13.82
N HIS A 19 16.95 23.34 -13.56
CA HIS A 19 15.83 23.70 -12.68
C HIS A 19 14.48 23.16 -13.18
N PHE A 20 14.30 23.07 -14.51
CA PHE A 20 13.12 22.45 -15.11
C PHE A 20 13.04 20.95 -14.81
N LEU A 21 14.17 20.24 -14.81
CA LEU A 21 14.20 18.81 -14.45
C LEU A 21 13.89 18.62 -12.96
N ASN A 22 14.35 19.51 -12.09
CA ASN A 22 14.01 19.46 -10.66
C ASN A 22 12.54 19.74 -10.40
N ALA A 23 11.94 20.74 -11.04
CA ALA A 23 10.50 21.01 -10.90
C ALA A 23 9.63 19.85 -11.41
N LEU A 24 10.00 19.23 -12.54
CA LEU A 24 9.34 18.01 -13.02
C LEU A 24 9.55 16.83 -12.08
N LYS A 25 10.71 16.72 -11.44
CA LYS A 25 10.99 15.68 -10.44
C LYS A 25 10.15 15.89 -9.18
N ASP A 26 10.01 17.13 -8.72
CA ASP A 26 9.16 17.51 -7.58
C ASP A 26 7.67 17.28 -7.87
N GLU A 27 7.19 17.58 -9.07
CA GLU A 27 5.82 17.25 -9.49
C GLU A 27 5.61 15.74 -9.62
N LYS A 28 6.56 15.00 -10.21
CA LYS A 28 6.48 13.53 -10.31
C LYS A 28 6.52 12.87 -8.93
N THR A 29 7.33 13.37 -8.00
CA THR A 29 7.42 12.88 -6.62
C THR A 29 6.15 13.22 -5.83
N LYS A 30 5.54 14.39 -6.04
CA LYS A 30 4.21 14.72 -5.47
C LYS A 30 3.10 13.81 -6.02
N LEU A 31 3.09 13.54 -7.32
CA LEU A 31 2.13 12.62 -7.97
C LEU A 31 2.35 11.16 -7.59
N GLN A 32 3.58 10.73 -7.31
CA GLN A 32 3.84 9.38 -6.79
C GLN A 32 3.36 9.19 -5.35
N GLY A 33 3.23 10.27 -4.57
CA GLY A 33 2.69 10.24 -3.21
C GLY A 33 1.19 9.90 -3.12
N SER A 34 0.43 9.96 -4.21
CA SER A 34 -1.01 9.64 -4.19
C SER A 34 -1.32 8.15 -4.36
N ASP A 35 -0.38 7.34 -4.85
CA ASP A 35 -0.61 5.89 -5.10
C ASP A 35 0.02 4.99 -4.02
N ALA A 36 0.67 5.61 -3.02
CA ALA A 36 1.30 4.91 -1.93
C ALA A 36 0.29 4.43 -0.88
N LEU A 37 0.45 3.18 -0.44
CA LEU A 37 -0.34 2.62 0.64
C LEU A 37 0.09 3.25 1.97
N ARG A 38 -0.85 3.88 2.67
CA ARG A 38 -0.59 4.54 3.95
C ARG A 38 -0.71 3.55 5.12
N PRO A 39 -0.14 3.88 6.29
CA PRO A 39 -0.30 3.08 7.51
C PRO A 39 -1.77 2.73 7.79
N PRO A 40 -2.05 1.65 8.54
CA PRO A 40 -3.42 1.26 8.86
C PRO A 40 -4.12 2.39 9.62
N TRP A 41 -5.42 2.55 9.37
CA TRP A 41 -6.27 3.62 9.89
C TRP A 41 -5.87 5.04 9.48
N ALA A 42 -4.92 5.24 8.56
CA ALA A 42 -4.58 6.59 8.11
C ALA A 42 -5.80 7.28 7.46
N ASN A 43 -6.15 8.47 7.96
CA ASN A 43 -7.20 9.31 7.39
C ASN A 43 -6.68 9.98 6.12
N LEU A 44 -6.83 9.30 4.97
CA LEU A 44 -6.32 9.74 3.67
C LEU A 44 -6.74 11.16 3.28
N ALA A 45 -7.91 11.62 3.72
CA ALA A 45 -8.43 12.95 3.38
C ALA A 45 -7.65 14.09 4.07
N THR A 46 -7.03 13.85 5.22
CA THR A 46 -6.28 14.88 5.97
C THR A 46 -4.82 14.51 6.22
N PHE A 47 -4.40 13.34 5.74
CA PHE A 47 -3.10 12.76 6.03
C PHE A 47 -1.95 13.66 5.61
N LEU A 48 -1.95 14.15 4.37
CA LEU A 48 -0.85 14.98 3.84
C LEU A 48 -0.76 16.36 4.49
N ASP A 49 -1.88 16.87 5.02
CA ASP A 49 -1.92 18.20 5.66
C ASP A 49 -1.43 18.14 7.11
N LYS A 50 -1.66 17.01 7.78
CA LYS A 50 -1.41 16.85 9.23
C LYS A 50 -0.17 16.02 9.54
N CYS A 51 0.25 15.12 8.66
CA CYS A 51 1.43 14.30 8.93
C CYS A 51 2.69 15.16 8.84
N THR A 52 3.47 15.21 9.92
CA THR A 52 4.72 15.98 10.00
C THR A 52 5.94 15.24 9.43
N ALA A 53 5.76 14.06 8.83
CA ALA A 53 6.83 13.21 8.32
C ALA A 53 7.94 12.90 9.36
N CYS A 54 7.58 12.84 10.66
CA CYS A 54 8.51 12.63 11.76
C CYS A 54 9.05 11.19 11.89
N ASN A 55 8.51 10.25 11.10
CA ASN A 55 8.89 8.82 11.05
C ASN A 55 8.75 8.00 12.35
N GLN A 56 8.10 8.52 13.39
CA GLN A 56 7.91 7.76 14.64
C GLN A 56 7.15 6.45 14.43
N CYS A 57 6.11 6.45 13.59
CA CYS A 57 5.37 5.25 13.23
C CYS A 57 6.20 4.20 12.47
N VAL A 58 7.15 4.65 11.62
CA VAL A 58 8.09 3.78 10.89
C VAL A 58 9.03 3.09 11.89
N LEU A 59 9.59 3.85 12.83
CA LEU A 59 10.50 3.33 13.86
C LEU A 59 9.82 2.37 14.83
N ALA A 60 8.54 2.59 15.14
CA ALA A 60 7.77 1.74 16.04
C ALA A 60 7.24 0.44 15.37
N CYS A 61 7.37 0.32 14.05
CA CYS A 61 6.84 -0.83 13.30
C CYS A 61 7.72 -2.07 13.46
N GLU A 62 7.29 -3.01 14.31
CA GLU A 62 8.05 -4.24 14.61
C GLU A 62 8.23 -5.15 13.40
N THR A 63 7.23 -5.23 12.52
CA THR A 63 7.28 -6.05 11.32
C THR A 63 8.06 -5.39 10.19
N GLN A 64 8.45 -4.12 10.36
CA GLN A 64 9.17 -3.31 9.38
C GLN A 64 8.44 -3.18 8.03
N VAL A 65 7.11 -3.36 8.02
CA VAL A 65 6.29 -3.16 6.84
C VAL A 65 6.10 -1.68 6.52
N LEU A 66 6.23 -0.79 7.52
CA LEU A 66 6.24 0.65 7.29
C LEU A 66 7.65 1.12 6.92
N VAL A 67 7.74 1.92 5.87
CA VAL A 67 8.97 2.53 5.38
C VAL A 67 8.79 4.02 5.16
N GLN A 68 9.89 4.76 5.12
CA GLN A 68 9.86 6.13 4.65
C GLN A 68 9.76 6.14 3.12
N GLY A 69 8.65 6.66 2.60
CA GLY A 69 8.38 6.78 1.18
C GLY A 69 9.16 7.91 0.49
N ALA A 70 9.05 7.99 -0.84
CA ALA A 70 9.77 8.98 -1.64
C ALA A 70 9.40 10.44 -1.29
N GLY A 71 8.17 10.67 -0.82
CA GLY A 71 7.71 11.97 -0.33
C GLY A 71 8.07 12.26 1.13
N GLY A 72 8.85 11.41 1.80
CA GLY A 72 9.19 11.51 3.21
C GLY A 72 8.11 11.02 4.18
N TYR A 73 6.90 10.79 3.68
CA TYR A 73 5.77 10.25 4.44
C TYR A 73 5.87 8.72 4.62
N PRO A 74 5.27 8.15 5.68
CA PRO A 74 5.26 6.71 5.86
C PRO A 74 4.40 6.01 4.80
N GLU A 75 4.90 4.87 4.32
CA GLU A 75 4.29 4.03 3.29
C GLU A 75 4.41 2.55 3.70
N VAL A 76 3.46 1.74 3.25
CA VAL A 76 3.44 0.29 3.48
C VAL A 76 4.19 -0.41 2.33
N ASP A 77 5.14 -1.26 2.68
CA ASP A 77 5.89 -2.12 1.78
C ASP A 77 5.75 -3.60 2.18
N PHE A 78 4.81 -4.28 1.52
CA PHE A 78 4.54 -5.70 1.77
C PHE A 78 5.65 -6.66 1.30
N SER A 79 6.70 -6.16 0.62
CA SER A 79 7.89 -6.98 0.38
C SER A 79 8.70 -7.20 1.68
N ARG A 80 8.60 -6.26 2.63
CA ARG A 80 9.37 -6.29 3.88
C ARG A 80 8.69 -7.06 5.00
N GLY A 81 7.37 -7.16 4.97
CA GLY A 81 6.59 -7.87 5.97
C GLY A 81 5.11 -7.66 5.79
N GLU A 82 4.36 -7.91 6.86
CA GLU A 82 2.93 -7.72 6.94
C GLU A 82 2.58 -6.73 8.06
N CYS A 83 1.34 -6.28 8.10
CA CYS A 83 0.84 -5.57 9.27
C CYS A 83 0.17 -6.54 10.24
N SER A 84 0.67 -6.60 11.47
CA SER A 84 0.08 -7.38 12.57
C SER A 84 -1.04 -6.65 13.31
N PHE A 85 -1.41 -5.45 12.87
CA PHE A 85 -2.39 -4.58 13.54
C PHE A 85 -2.08 -4.31 15.02
N CYS A 86 -0.81 -4.26 15.41
CA CYS A 86 -0.38 -4.06 16.80
C CYS A 86 -0.62 -2.64 17.34
N GLN A 87 -1.14 -1.71 16.52
CA GLN A 87 -1.49 -0.33 16.88
C GLN A 87 -0.33 0.59 17.31
N LYS A 88 0.90 0.08 17.46
CA LYS A 88 2.06 0.89 17.82
C LYS A 88 2.29 2.13 16.95
N CYS A 89 1.97 2.06 15.65
CA CYS A 89 2.06 3.22 14.75
C CYS A 89 1.07 4.33 15.08
N VAL A 90 -0.10 3.99 15.62
CA VAL A 90 -1.13 4.92 16.10
C VAL A 90 -0.70 5.49 17.45
N ASP A 91 -0.27 4.64 18.37
CA ASP A 91 0.07 5.02 19.75
C ASP A 91 1.23 6.04 19.84
N VAL A 92 2.23 5.90 18.97
CA VAL A 92 3.39 6.81 18.96
C VAL A 92 3.14 8.08 18.17
N CYS A 93 2.04 8.21 17.43
CA CYS A 93 1.84 9.34 16.54
C CYS A 93 1.32 10.56 17.33
N PRO A 94 2.04 11.70 17.31
CA PRO A 94 1.55 12.91 17.98
C PRO A 94 0.44 13.62 17.19
N GLU A 95 0.27 13.30 15.90
CA GLU A 95 -0.63 14.00 14.99
C GLU A 95 -1.98 13.28 14.85
N PRO A 96 -3.10 14.01 14.71
CA PRO A 96 -4.42 13.42 14.52
C PRO A 96 -4.64 12.98 13.06
N ILE A 97 -3.79 12.07 12.59
CA ILE A 97 -3.78 11.51 11.22
C ILE A 97 -4.44 10.14 11.11
N PHE A 98 -4.71 9.48 12.25
CA PHE A 98 -5.35 8.17 12.29
C PHE A 98 -6.84 8.28 12.64
N LEU A 99 -7.63 7.43 12.00
CA LEU A 99 -9.01 7.12 12.36
C LEU A 99 -9.03 6.25 13.63
N PRO A 100 -10.18 6.17 14.33
CA PRO A 100 -10.36 5.23 15.43
C PRO A 100 -10.03 3.77 15.04
N VAL A 101 -9.33 3.05 15.91
CA VAL A 101 -8.94 1.64 15.68
C VAL A 101 -10.13 0.67 15.63
N SER A 102 -11.33 1.13 16.00
CA SER A 102 -12.59 0.40 15.80
C SER A 102 -13.06 0.37 14.34
N GLU A 103 -12.53 1.25 13.49
CA GLU A 103 -12.79 1.23 12.05
C GLU A 103 -11.91 0.20 11.34
N ALA A 104 -12.23 -0.10 10.08
CA ALA A 104 -11.39 -0.96 9.26
C ALA A 104 -10.00 -0.33 9.05
N PRO A 105 -8.90 -1.10 9.19
CA PRO A 105 -7.54 -0.57 9.04
C PRO A 105 -7.28 -0.08 7.61
N TRP A 106 -7.90 -0.70 6.61
CA TRP A 106 -7.80 -0.32 5.21
C TRP A 106 -9.08 -0.64 4.44
N GLN A 107 -9.22 0.02 3.29
CA GLN A 107 -10.21 -0.31 2.28
C GLN A 107 -9.64 -1.19 1.16
N HIS A 108 -8.31 -1.20 0.97
CA HIS A 108 -7.69 -2.07 -0.03
C HIS A 108 -7.81 -3.53 0.36
N LYS A 109 -7.83 -4.38 -0.66
CA LYS A 109 -7.83 -5.84 -0.52
C LYS A 109 -6.64 -6.40 -1.29
N VAL A 110 -6.66 -7.69 -1.56
CA VAL A 110 -5.71 -8.33 -2.47
C VAL A 110 -6.45 -8.92 -3.67
N GLU A 111 -5.69 -9.28 -4.68
CA GLU A 111 -6.15 -10.05 -5.84
C GLU A 111 -5.12 -11.13 -6.19
N ILE A 112 -5.60 -12.22 -6.77
CA ILE A 112 -4.77 -13.36 -7.20
C ILE A 112 -4.65 -13.31 -8.73
N GLN A 113 -3.43 -13.14 -9.21
CA GLN A 113 -3.07 -12.96 -10.61
C GLN A 113 -2.94 -14.29 -11.37
N ALA A 114 -2.93 -14.20 -12.70
CA ALA A 114 -2.85 -15.35 -13.60
C ALA A 114 -1.55 -16.17 -13.48
N ASN A 115 -0.47 -15.59 -12.95
CA ASN A 115 0.80 -16.29 -12.69
C ASN A 115 0.81 -17.09 -11.37
N CYS A 116 -0.36 -17.33 -10.76
CA CYS A 116 -0.51 -18.26 -9.64
C CYS A 116 -0.18 -19.69 -10.09
N LEU A 117 0.62 -20.42 -9.31
CA LEU A 117 1.00 -21.81 -9.59
C LEU A 117 -0.20 -22.73 -9.81
N ALA A 118 -1.31 -22.47 -9.11
CA ALA A 118 -2.54 -23.24 -9.26
C ALA A 118 -3.11 -23.20 -10.69
N GLN A 119 -2.95 -22.06 -11.38
CA GLN A 119 -3.36 -21.90 -12.79
C GLN A 119 -2.53 -22.77 -13.74
N SER A 120 -1.30 -23.12 -13.35
CA SER A 120 -0.42 -24.05 -14.07
C SER A 120 -0.50 -25.50 -13.56
N GLN A 121 -1.54 -25.84 -12.80
CA GLN A 121 -1.75 -27.18 -12.20
C GLN A 121 -0.62 -27.62 -11.26
N ILE A 122 0.04 -26.66 -10.58
CA ILE A 122 1.05 -26.93 -9.56
C ILE A 122 0.46 -26.65 -8.17
N GLU A 123 0.46 -27.66 -7.29
CA GLU A 123 -0.08 -27.54 -5.93
C GLU A 123 0.75 -26.53 -5.11
N CYS A 124 0.06 -25.55 -4.54
CA CYS A 124 0.63 -24.54 -3.65
C CYS A 124 -0.47 -24.00 -2.75
N ARG A 125 -0.21 -23.89 -1.45
CA ARG A 125 -1.15 -23.37 -0.44
C ARG A 125 -0.57 -22.25 0.40
N SER A 126 0.61 -21.76 0.05
CA SER A 126 1.36 -20.83 0.89
C SER A 126 0.56 -19.58 1.27
N CYS A 127 -0.25 -19.02 0.36
CA CYS A 127 -1.07 -17.85 0.69
C CYS A 127 -2.28 -18.17 1.57
N GLU A 128 -2.82 -19.39 1.53
CA GLU A 128 -3.84 -19.86 2.47
C GLU A 128 -3.21 -20.05 3.86
N ASP A 129 -2.05 -20.70 3.94
CA ASP A 129 -1.33 -20.94 5.21
C ASP A 129 -0.93 -19.65 5.94
N ASN A 130 -0.60 -18.59 5.19
CA ASN A 130 -0.25 -17.28 5.75
C ASN A 130 -1.48 -16.38 6.02
N CYS A 131 -2.69 -16.78 5.60
CA CYS A 131 -3.88 -15.94 5.74
C CYS A 131 -4.64 -16.26 7.04
N GLU A 132 -4.23 -15.64 8.15
CA GLU A 132 -4.85 -15.84 9.47
C GLU A 132 -6.36 -15.53 9.47
N SER A 133 -6.79 -14.51 8.72
CA SER A 133 -8.22 -14.18 8.59
C SER A 133 -9.03 -15.18 7.76
N ARG A 134 -8.37 -16.19 7.17
CA ARG A 134 -8.95 -17.24 6.31
C ARG A 134 -9.72 -16.67 5.12
N ALA A 135 -9.27 -15.54 4.61
CA ALA A 135 -9.82 -14.93 3.39
C ALA A 135 -9.46 -15.71 2.13
N ILE A 136 -8.34 -16.43 2.12
CA ILE A 136 -7.92 -17.27 0.98
C ILE A 136 -8.13 -18.73 1.36
N ILE A 137 -8.90 -19.47 0.55
CA ILE A 137 -9.16 -20.89 0.76
C ILE A 137 -8.96 -21.65 -0.55
N PHE A 138 -8.23 -22.78 -0.51
CA PHE A 138 -8.07 -23.66 -1.67
C PHE A 138 -9.15 -24.74 -1.68
N ARG A 139 -10.09 -24.62 -2.63
CA ARG A 139 -11.19 -25.56 -2.78
C ARG A 139 -10.83 -26.65 -3.80
N ARG A 140 -11.19 -27.89 -3.48
CA ARG A 140 -11.00 -29.03 -4.39
C ARG A 140 -11.68 -28.75 -5.74
N HIS A 141 -10.95 -28.92 -6.83
CA HIS A 141 -11.49 -28.88 -8.18
C HIS A 141 -11.56 -30.31 -8.74
N LEU A 142 -12.69 -30.67 -9.36
CA LEU A 142 -12.79 -31.95 -10.07
C LEU A 142 -11.80 -31.99 -11.24
N GLY A 143 -11.04 -33.08 -11.35
CA GLY A 143 -10.11 -33.29 -12.46
C GLY A 143 -8.83 -32.46 -12.43
N GLY A 144 -8.53 -31.78 -11.31
CA GLY A 144 -7.33 -30.97 -11.16
C GLY A 144 -6.91 -30.80 -9.70
N ILE A 145 -5.99 -29.87 -9.47
CA ILE A 145 -5.57 -29.48 -8.13
C ILE A 145 -6.57 -28.51 -7.48
N ALA A 146 -6.39 -28.23 -6.19
CA ALA A 146 -7.24 -27.25 -5.53
C ALA A 146 -7.02 -25.85 -6.10
N MET A 147 -8.10 -25.08 -6.26
CA MET A 147 -8.03 -23.71 -6.77
C MET A 147 -8.30 -22.70 -5.66
N PRO A 148 -7.55 -21.58 -5.64
CA PRO A 148 -7.77 -20.54 -4.65
C PRO A 148 -9.09 -19.81 -4.88
N SER A 149 -9.76 -19.50 -3.78
CA SER A 149 -10.91 -18.61 -3.71
C SER A 149 -10.61 -17.54 -2.66
N LEU A 150 -10.89 -16.27 -2.99
CA LEU A 150 -10.69 -15.13 -2.11
C LEU A 150 -12.04 -14.56 -1.67
N ASP A 151 -12.23 -14.46 -0.36
CA ASP A 151 -13.31 -13.75 0.29
C ASP A 151 -12.84 -12.31 0.62
N LEU A 152 -13.40 -11.33 -0.09
CA LEU A 152 -13.02 -9.92 0.07
C LEU A 152 -13.52 -9.32 1.39
N GLU A 153 -14.60 -9.83 1.96
CA GLU A 153 -15.12 -9.36 3.24
C GLU A 153 -14.20 -9.81 4.39
N ALA A 154 -13.74 -11.06 4.35
CA ALA A 154 -12.79 -11.59 5.34
C ALA A 154 -11.35 -11.04 5.18
N CYS A 155 -11.01 -10.47 4.01
CA CYS A 155 -9.69 -9.90 3.77
C CYS A 155 -9.53 -8.54 4.47
N ASN A 156 -8.64 -8.46 5.45
CA ASN A 156 -8.35 -7.22 6.19
C ASN A 156 -7.19 -6.39 5.61
N GLY A 157 -6.61 -6.83 4.48
CA GLY A 157 -5.54 -6.09 3.79
C GLY A 157 -4.16 -6.17 4.46
N CYS A 158 -3.92 -7.10 5.39
CA CYS A 158 -2.66 -7.20 6.16
C CYS A 158 -1.40 -7.46 5.31
N GLY A 159 -1.56 -8.06 4.13
CA GLY A 159 -0.47 -8.35 3.19
C GLY A 159 0.35 -9.61 3.47
N ALA A 160 0.02 -10.40 4.51
CA ALA A 160 0.72 -11.65 4.86
C ALA A 160 0.91 -12.60 3.65
N CYS A 161 -0.16 -12.76 2.87
CA CYS A 161 -0.17 -13.62 1.70
C CYS A 161 0.75 -13.14 0.55
N ILE A 162 1.08 -11.84 0.48
CA ILE A 162 1.88 -11.26 -0.61
C ILE A 162 3.30 -11.80 -0.55
N ARG A 163 3.94 -11.72 0.61
CA ARG A 163 5.31 -12.20 0.81
C ARG A 163 5.40 -13.73 0.77
N GLY A 164 4.36 -14.42 1.25
CA GLY A 164 4.29 -15.88 1.19
C GLY A 164 4.10 -16.45 -0.22
N CYS A 165 3.81 -15.63 -1.24
CA CYS A 165 3.56 -16.10 -2.60
C CYS A 165 4.88 -16.29 -3.39
N PRO A 166 5.28 -17.53 -3.75
CA PRO A 166 6.56 -17.78 -4.39
C PRO A 166 6.68 -17.21 -5.80
N THR A 167 5.56 -16.95 -6.47
CA THR A 167 5.53 -16.37 -7.82
C THR A 167 5.15 -14.89 -7.84
N GLY A 168 4.92 -14.27 -6.67
CA GLY A 168 4.45 -12.89 -6.58
C GLY A 168 3.10 -12.67 -7.27
N ALA A 169 2.24 -13.68 -7.29
CA ALA A 169 0.92 -13.66 -7.91
C ALA A 169 -0.14 -12.96 -7.06
N ILE A 170 0.17 -12.50 -5.85
CA ILE A 170 -0.77 -11.75 -5.02
C ILE A 170 -0.39 -10.28 -5.05
N ARG A 171 -1.36 -9.44 -5.41
CA ARG A 171 -1.20 -7.98 -5.53
C ARG A 171 -2.24 -7.27 -4.69
N VAL A 172 -1.93 -6.05 -4.27
CA VAL A 172 -2.89 -5.19 -3.58
C VAL A 172 -3.88 -4.66 -4.60
N LEU A 173 -5.17 -4.92 -4.36
CA LEU A 173 -6.26 -4.33 -5.10
C LEU A 173 -6.65 -3.04 -4.38
N ARG A 174 -6.31 -1.90 -5.01
CA ARG A 174 -6.69 -0.58 -4.51
C ARG A 174 -8.18 -0.35 -4.76
N ALA A 175 -8.86 0.21 -3.76
CA ALA A 175 -10.27 0.60 -3.83
C ALA A 175 -10.41 1.97 -4.51
#